data_AF-A0A822J220-F1
#
_entry.id   AF-A0A822J220-F1
#
_cell.length_a   1.000
_cell.length_b   1.000
_cell.length_c   1.000
_cell.angle_alpha   90.00
_cell.angle_beta   90.00
_cell.angle_gamma   90.00
#
_symmetry.space_group_name_H-M   'P 1'
#
loop_
_entity.id
_entity.type
_entity.pdbx_description
1 polymer ?
#
loop_
_entity_poly.entity_id
_entity_poly.type
_entity_poly.pdbx_seq_one_letter_code
_entity_poly.pdbx_strand_id
1 'polypeptide(L)'
;MLSEIGGFTSKLIRKIFNSILLLFKAFTRASHLGLYRAHSILRIYTYMLTQQIILQFIAIIYALFVIIGAFLIVYTAYKWEKKTDITLLRARAFLSESFLKDNWTLLLFVFFLNSLTPLNEMLSPFIEGSIPELIQRVIQLGVIIGIVILEYKWFKLANPIEQKFHSTKKC
;
A
#
# COMPACT_ATOMS: atom_id res chain seq x y z
N MET A 1 39.89 61.77 -44.41
CA MET A 1 40.40 61.06 -43.21
C MET A 1 39.34 60.81 -42.12
N LEU A 2 38.25 61.58 -42.01
CA LEU A 2 37.18 61.34 -41.02
C LEU A 2 36.18 60.21 -41.39
N SER A 3 36.17 59.74 -42.63
CA SER A 3 35.24 58.69 -43.12
C SER A 3 35.68 57.25 -42.83
N GLU A 4 36.97 56.99 -42.56
CA GLU A 4 37.48 55.62 -42.34
C GLU A 4 37.36 55.18 -40.87
N ILE A 5 37.24 56.13 -39.94
CA ILE A 5 37.07 55.86 -38.50
C ILE A 5 35.67 55.29 -38.21
N GLY A 6 34.64 55.69 -38.96
CA GLY A 6 33.26 55.18 -38.80
C GLY A 6 33.06 53.72 -39.22
N GLY A 7 33.86 53.23 -40.17
CA GLY A 7 33.80 51.83 -40.62
C GLY A 7 34.33 50.84 -39.58
N PHE A 8 35.38 51.24 -38.86
CA PHE A 8 36.02 50.39 -37.84
C PHE A 8 35.16 50.25 -36.57
N THR A 9 34.54 51.35 -36.13
CA THR A 9 33.64 51.34 -34.96
C THR A 9 32.41 50.48 -35.20
N SER A 10 31.81 50.52 -36.40
CA SER A 10 30.62 49.70 -36.73
C SER A 10 30.90 48.19 -36.73
N LYS A 11 32.07 47.76 -37.22
CA LYS A 11 32.47 46.34 -37.21
C LYS A 11 32.77 45.84 -35.80
N LEU A 12 33.44 46.66 -34.98
CA LEU A 12 33.76 46.32 -33.60
C LEU A 12 32.48 46.20 -32.76
N ILE A 13 31.55 47.16 -32.88
CA ILE A 13 30.25 47.13 -32.20
C ILE A 13 29.44 45.89 -32.59
N ARG A 14 29.39 45.55 -33.88
CA ARG A 14 28.68 44.34 -34.35
C ARG A 14 29.28 43.06 -33.79
N LYS A 15 30.61 42.98 -33.68
CA LYS A 15 31.31 41.81 -33.13
C LYS A 15 31.07 41.65 -31.63
N ILE A 16 31.10 42.75 -30.89
CA ILE A 16 30.77 42.78 -29.45
C ILE A 16 29.31 42.36 -29.22
N PHE A 17 28.38 42.92 -29.99
CA PHE A 17 26.96 42.59 -29.88
C PHE A 17 26.68 41.10 -30.16
N ASN A 18 27.30 40.53 -31.20
CA ASN A 18 27.17 39.11 -31.52
C ASN A 18 27.76 38.20 -30.43
N SER A 19 28.90 38.57 -29.81
CA SER A 19 29.47 37.82 -28.69
C SER A 19 28.57 37.86 -27.45
N ILE A 20 27.98 39.01 -27.14
CA ILE A 20 27.03 39.16 -26.03
C ILE A 20 25.77 38.34 -26.30
N LEU A 21 25.25 38.36 -27.53
CA LEU A 21 24.07 37.58 -27.91
C LEU A 21 24.32 36.06 -27.81
N LEU A 22 25.53 35.60 -28.14
CA LEU A 22 25.94 34.20 -27.98
C LEU A 22 26.04 33.80 -26.51
N LEU A 23 26.61 34.66 -25.65
CA LEU A 23 26.65 34.45 -24.21
C LEU A 23 25.24 34.38 -23.61
N PHE A 24 24.33 35.25 -24.04
CA PHE A 24 22.94 35.24 -23.58
C PHE A 24 22.18 33.98 -24.03
N LYS A 25 22.41 33.51 -25.26
CA LYS A 25 21.86 32.23 -25.75
C LYS A 25 22.43 31.00 -25.01
N ALA A 26 23.71 31.03 -24.65
CA ALA A 26 24.32 29.94 -23.87
C ALA A 26 23.77 29.92 -22.44
N PHE A 27 23.61 31.08 -21.81
CA PHE A 27 23.07 31.22 -20.46
C PHE A 27 21.61 30.76 -20.37
N THR A 28 20.78 31.14 -21.34
CA THR A 28 19.36 30.71 -21.40
C THR A 28 19.19 29.21 -21.65
N ARG A 29 20.11 28.54 -22.38
CA ARG A 29 20.10 27.07 -22.49
C ARG A 29 20.53 26.37 -21.20
N ALA A 30 21.53 26.92 -20.49
CA ALA A 30 22.01 26.35 -19.24
C ALA A 30 20.95 26.42 -18.12
N SER A 31 20.20 27.53 -18.05
CA SER A 31 19.12 27.70 -17.07
C SER A 31 17.93 26.76 -17.33
N HIS A 32 17.60 26.50 -18.60
CA HIS A 32 16.53 25.56 -18.96
C HIS A 32 16.88 24.09 -18.61
N LEU A 33 18.16 23.71 -18.71
CA LEU A 33 18.64 22.38 -18.35
C LEU A 33 18.66 22.17 -16.82
N GLY A 34 19.02 23.20 -16.05
CA GLY A 34 19.05 23.16 -14.58
C GLY A 34 17.68 23.01 -13.96
N LEU A 35 16.66 23.69 -14.50
CA LEU A 35 15.29 23.61 -14.01
C LEU A 35 14.66 22.23 -14.24
N TYR A 36 14.98 21.58 -15.37
CA TYR A 36 14.49 20.25 -15.70
C TYR A 36 15.08 19.17 -14.79
N ARG A 37 16.38 19.28 -14.46
CA ARG A 37 17.05 18.38 -13.50
C ARG A 37 16.47 18.52 -12.09
N ALA A 38 16.27 19.75 -11.62
CA ALA A 38 15.67 20.00 -10.30
C ALA A 38 14.26 19.41 -10.19
N HIS A 39 13.44 19.56 -11.24
CA HIS A 39 12.10 18.97 -11.27
C HIS A 39 12.12 17.43 -11.28
N SER A 40 13.09 16.80 -11.95
CA SER A 40 13.22 15.34 -11.97
C SER A 40 13.65 14.77 -10.61
N ILE A 41 14.57 15.44 -9.91
CA ILE A 41 15.05 15.04 -8.58
C ILE A 41 13.94 15.21 -7.54
N LEU A 42 13.22 16.33 -7.58
CA LEU A 42 12.09 16.58 -6.68
C LEU A 42 11.01 15.50 -6.82
N ARG A 43 10.72 15.08 -8.06
CA ARG A 43 9.71 14.03 -8.34
C ARG A 43 10.13 12.68 -7.77
N ILE A 44 11.40 12.30 -7.88
CA ILE A 44 11.92 11.04 -7.30
C ILE A 44 11.82 11.07 -5.78
N TYR A 45 12.15 12.21 -5.16
CA TYR A 45 12.12 12.36 -3.71
C TYR A 45 10.70 12.28 -3.15
N THR A 46 9.72 12.89 -3.83
CA THR A 46 8.32 12.79 -3.43
C THR A 46 7.80 11.36 -3.56
N TYR A 47 8.15 10.64 -4.64
CA TYR A 47 7.76 9.23 -4.79
C TYR A 47 8.34 8.33 -3.68
N MET A 48 9.62 8.47 -3.34
CA MET A 48 10.22 7.69 -2.26
C MET A 48 9.57 7.97 -0.91
N LEU A 49 9.29 9.25 -0.60
CA LEU A 49 8.64 9.64 0.65
C LEU A 49 7.19 9.12 0.73
N THR A 50 6.42 9.23 -0.35
CA THR A 50 5.05 8.72 -0.40
C THR A 50 4.99 7.20 -0.21
N GLN A 51 5.92 6.45 -0.83
CA GLN A 51 6.01 5.00 -0.65
C GLN A 51 6.27 4.62 0.82
N GLN A 52 7.21 5.29 1.50
CA GLN A 52 7.50 5.02 2.90
C GLN A 52 6.29 5.27 3.83
N ILE A 53 5.56 6.36 3.61
CA ILE A 53 4.36 6.69 4.39
C ILE A 53 3.28 5.61 4.20
N ILE A 54 3.07 5.14 2.97
CA ILE A 54 2.11 4.07 2.67
C ILE A 54 2.51 2.77 3.38
N LEU A 55 3.78 2.38 3.32
CA LEU A 55 4.27 1.17 3.99
C LEU A 55 4.10 1.24 5.52
N GLN A 56 4.37 2.39 6.13
CA GLN A 56 4.15 2.60 7.57
C GLN A 56 2.67 2.52 7.94
N PHE A 57 1.79 3.12 7.12
CA PHE A 57 0.36 3.07 7.35
C PHE A 57 -0.19 1.63 7.29
N ILE A 58 0.25 0.84 6.30
CA ILE A 58 -0.10 -0.59 6.21
C ILE A 58 0.40 -1.35 7.44
N ALA A 59 1.62 -1.07 7.92
CA ALA A 59 2.16 -1.71 9.11
C ALA A 59 1.35 -1.40 10.39
N ILE A 60 0.88 -0.15 10.54
CA ILE A 60 0.02 0.24 11.67
C ILE A 60 -1.32 -0.52 11.61
N ILE A 61 -1.95 -0.57 10.43
CA ILE A 61 -3.21 -1.31 10.24
C ILE A 61 -3.01 -2.79 10.57
N TYR A 62 -1.93 -3.38 10.06
CA TYR A 62 -1.57 -4.77 10.34
C TYR A 62 -1.44 -5.02 11.85
N ALA A 63 -0.72 -4.17 12.57
CA ALA A 63 -0.56 -4.29 14.02
C ALA A 63 -1.90 -4.22 14.77
N LEU A 64 -2.80 -3.32 14.37
CA LEU A 64 -4.14 -3.23 14.95
C LEU A 64 -4.95 -4.52 14.75
N PHE A 65 -4.93 -5.09 13.54
CA PHE A 65 -5.63 -6.35 13.28
C PHE A 65 -5.03 -7.54 14.05
N VAL A 66 -3.70 -7.60 14.21
CA VAL A 66 -3.05 -8.63 15.02
C VAL A 66 -3.51 -8.55 16.47
N ILE A 67 -3.59 -7.34 17.04
CA ILE A 67 -4.06 -7.13 18.42
C ILE A 67 -5.52 -7.57 18.56
N ILE A 68 -6.38 -7.20 17.59
CA ILE A 68 -7.79 -7.59 17.59
C ILE A 68 -7.95 -9.11 17.47
N GLY A 69 -7.23 -9.75 16.56
CA GLY A 69 -7.22 -11.21 16.40
C GLY A 69 -6.77 -11.91 17.68
N ALA A 70 -5.63 -11.49 18.23
CA ALA A 70 -5.12 -12.04 19.49
C ALA A 70 -6.15 -11.90 20.64
N PHE A 71 -6.83 -10.76 20.74
CA PHE A 71 -7.90 -10.56 21.71
C PHE A 71 -9.08 -11.53 21.48
N LEU A 72 -9.51 -11.72 20.22
CA LEU A 72 -10.58 -12.68 19.88
C LEU A 72 -10.19 -14.12 20.21
N ILE A 73 -8.96 -14.54 19.91
CA ILE A 73 -8.45 -15.87 20.24
C ILE A 73 -8.48 -16.09 21.75
N VAL A 74 -7.88 -15.17 22.52
CA VAL A 74 -7.81 -15.28 23.98
C VAL A 74 -9.20 -15.31 24.60
N TYR A 75 -10.10 -14.43 24.15
CA TYR A 75 -11.48 -14.42 24.63
C TYR A 75 -12.22 -15.72 24.29
N THR A 76 -12.07 -16.20 23.07
CA THR A 76 -12.75 -17.42 22.60
C THR A 76 -12.24 -18.64 23.37
N ALA A 77 -10.93 -18.76 23.56
CA ALA A 77 -10.30 -19.81 24.37
C ALA A 77 -10.79 -19.79 25.82
N TYR A 78 -10.81 -18.61 26.44
CA TYR A 78 -11.33 -18.43 27.80
C TYR A 78 -12.81 -18.84 27.93
N LYS A 79 -13.65 -18.45 26.96
CA LYS A 79 -15.06 -18.86 26.95
C LYS A 79 -15.24 -20.35 26.71
N TRP A 80 -14.42 -20.95 25.87
CA TRP A 80 -14.43 -22.38 25.63
C TRP A 80 -14.17 -23.17 26.90
N GLU A 81 -13.17 -22.74 27.68
CA GLU A 81 -12.81 -23.37 28.95
C GLU A 81 -13.92 -23.24 30.00
N LYS A 82 -14.58 -22.07 30.07
CA LYS A 82 -15.47 -21.77 31.20
C LYS A 82 -16.94 -22.17 31.06
N LYS A 83 -17.51 -22.17 29.84
CA LYS A 83 -18.99 -22.12 29.71
C LYS A 83 -19.61 -22.83 28.51
N THR A 84 -18.82 -23.43 27.62
CA THR A 84 -19.38 -23.91 26.35
C THR A 84 -19.09 -25.37 26.14
N ASP A 85 -20.14 -26.19 26.19
CA ASP A 85 -20.10 -27.60 25.84
C ASP A 85 -19.60 -27.70 24.39
N ILE A 86 -18.33 -28.08 24.24
CA ILE A 86 -17.62 -28.11 22.95
C ILE A 86 -18.42 -28.93 21.93
N THR A 87 -19.09 -29.98 22.42
CA THR A 87 -19.99 -30.85 21.67
C THR A 87 -21.15 -30.08 21.04
N LEU A 88 -21.76 -29.14 21.76
CA LEU A 88 -22.88 -28.33 21.30
C LEU A 88 -22.42 -27.27 20.27
N LEU A 89 -21.23 -26.68 20.49
CA LEU A 89 -20.65 -25.74 19.54
C LEU A 89 -20.30 -26.41 18.21
N ARG A 90 -19.71 -27.61 18.30
CA ARG A 90 -19.38 -28.45 17.15
C ARG A 90 -20.65 -28.83 16.40
N ALA A 91 -21.68 -29.31 17.11
CA ALA A 91 -22.97 -29.64 16.49
C ALA A 91 -23.57 -28.42 15.76
N ARG A 92 -23.54 -27.22 16.36
CA ARG A 92 -24.05 -26.00 15.72
C ARG A 92 -23.22 -25.60 14.49
N ALA A 93 -21.89 -25.74 14.55
CA ALA A 93 -21.01 -25.45 13.43
C ALA A 93 -21.25 -26.39 12.25
N PHE A 94 -21.46 -27.69 12.52
CA PHE A 94 -21.74 -28.70 11.49
C PHE A 94 -23.16 -28.60 10.92
N LEU A 95 -24.15 -28.25 11.75
CA LEU A 95 -25.55 -28.14 11.31
C LEU A 95 -25.81 -26.85 10.51
N SER A 96 -24.94 -25.85 10.60
CA SER A 96 -25.06 -24.62 9.82
C SER A 96 -24.29 -24.77 8.49
N GLU A 97 -25.00 -25.21 7.46
CA GLU A 97 -24.44 -25.37 6.11
C GLU A 97 -23.85 -24.05 5.57
N SER A 98 -24.53 -22.92 5.84
CA SER A 98 -24.05 -21.59 5.47
C SER A 98 -22.75 -21.22 6.20
N PHE A 99 -22.61 -21.53 7.49
CA PHE A 99 -21.39 -21.29 8.25
C PHE A 99 -20.21 -22.12 7.71
N LEU A 100 -20.46 -23.40 7.40
CA LEU A 100 -19.45 -24.29 6.85
C LEU A 100 -18.95 -23.79 5.48
N LYS A 101 -19.88 -23.50 4.56
CA LYS A 101 -19.57 -22.99 3.21
C LYS A 101 -18.80 -21.68 3.27
N ASP A 102 -19.23 -20.75 4.11
CA ASP A 102 -18.59 -19.47 4.30
C ASP A 102 -17.17 -19.60 4.85
N ASN A 103 -16.96 -20.44 5.86
CA ASN A 103 -15.63 -20.66 6.45
C ASN A 103 -14.70 -21.35 5.47
N TRP A 104 -15.18 -22.35 4.71
CA TRP A 104 -14.39 -22.96 3.66
C TRP A 104 -13.99 -21.96 2.58
N THR A 105 -14.91 -21.10 2.16
CA THR A 105 -14.63 -20.06 1.16
C THR A 105 -13.56 -19.09 1.69
N LEU A 106 -13.68 -18.65 2.94
CA LEU A 106 -12.68 -17.78 3.59
C LEU A 106 -11.32 -18.48 3.73
N LEU A 107 -11.30 -19.76 4.11
CA LEU A 107 -10.07 -20.53 4.25
C LEU A 107 -9.35 -20.67 2.90
N LEU A 108 -10.10 -21.00 1.85
CA LEU A 108 -9.56 -21.07 0.48
C LEU A 108 -9.05 -19.72 0.00
N PHE A 109 -9.75 -18.64 0.33
CA PHE A 109 -9.31 -17.28 0.00
C PHE A 109 -8.00 -16.91 0.72
N VAL A 110 -7.90 -17.19 2.03
CA VAL A 110 -6.66 -16.95 2.80
C VAL A 110 -5.52 -17.80 2.26
N PHE A 111 -5.78 -19.07 1.94
CA PHE A 111 -4.78 -19.96 1.35
C PHE A 111 -4.31 -19.45 -0.02
N PHE A 112 -5.25 -19.00 -0.87
CA PHE A 112 -4.94 -18.39 -2.15
C PHE A 112 -4.07 -17.15 -1.99
N LEU A 113 -4.44 -16.22 -1.12
CA LEU A 113 -3.61 -15.05 -0.83
C LEU A 113 -2.22 -15.45 -0.34
N ASN A 114 -2.12 -16.39 0.60
CA ASN A 114 -0.84 -16.84 1.11
C ASN A 114 0.03 -17.52 0.04
N SER A 115 -0.59 -18.19 -0.95
CA SER A 115 0.12 -18.79 -2.09
C SER A 115 0.70 -17.75 -3.06
N LEU A 116 0.21 -16.50 -3.02
CA LEU A 116 0.81 -15.39 -3.79
C LEU A 116 2.14 -14.92 -3.21
N THR A 117 2.43 -15.21 -1.94
CA THR A 117 3.71 -14.87 -1.29
C THR A 117 4.92 -15.48 -2.03
N PRO A 118 5.03 -16.81 -2.22
CA PRO A 118 6.14 -17.39 -2.99
C PRO A 118 6.14 -16.94 -4.45
N LEU A 119 4.97 -16.66 -5.04
CA LEU A 119 4.89 -16.11 -6.40
C LEU A 119 5.50 -14.71 -6.47
N ASN A 120 5.22 -13.85 -5.49
CA ASN A 120 5.82 -12.52 -5.38
C ASN A 120 7.33 -12.61 -5.17
N GLU A 121 7.81 -13.56 -4.37
CA GLU A 121 9.25 -13.79 -4.19
C GLU A 121 9.94 -14.24 -5.50
N MET A 122 9.30 -15.11 -6.28
CA MET A 122 9.80 -15.52 -7.60
C MET A 122 9.81 -14.39 -8.63
N LEU A 123 8.84 -13.47 -8.56
CA LEU A 123 8.72 -12.33 -9.47
C LEU A 123 9.52 -11.11 -9.02
N SER A 124 9.91 -11.04 -7.74
CA SER A 124 10.65 -9.93 -7.15
C SER A 124 11.91 -9.52 -7.94
N PRO A 125 12.74 -10.45 -8.48
CA PRO A 125 13.89 -10.07 -9.29
C PRO A 125 13.55 -9.37 -10.61
N PHE A 126 12.31 -9.52 -11.11
CA PHE A 126 11.85 -8.93 -12.37
C PHE A 126 11.12 -7.59 -12.17
N ILE A 127 10.87 -7.20 -10.93
CA ILE A 127 10.11 -6.00 -10.57
C ILE A 127 11.04 -5.04 -9.83
N GLU A 128 11.28 -3.88 -10.42
CA GLU A 128 12.20 -2.90 -9.88
C GLU A 128 11.54 -2.01 -8.80
N GLY A 129 12.30 -1.66 -7.75
CA GLY A 129 11.89 -0.73 -6.71
C GLY A 129 11.14 -1.35 -5.52
N SER A 130 10.29 -0.56 -4.86
CA SER A 130 9.57 -0.94 -3.63
C SER A 130 8.25 -1.71 -3.87
N ILE A 131 7.92 -2.01 -5.12
CA ILE A 131 6.67 -2.66 -5.51
C ILE A 131 6.55 -4.08 -4.93
N PRO A 132 7.58 -4.95 -4.97
CA PRO A 132 7.48 -6.30 -4.39
C PRO A 132 7.22 -6.28 -2.89
N GLU A 133 7.81 -5.31 -2.17
CA GLU A 133 7.59 -5.12 -0.74
C GLU A 133 6.15 -4.67 -0.44
N LEU A 134 5.62 -3.75 -1.26
CA LEU A 134 4.23 -3.31 -1.15
C LEU A 134 3.25 -4.47 -1.38
N ILE A 135 3.47 -5.26 -2.44
CA ILE A 135 2.65 -6.44 -2.76
C ILE A 135 2.69 -7.43 -1.60
N GLN A 136 3.88 -7.72 -1.07
CA GLN A 136 4.06 -8.62 0.08
C GLN A 136 3.24 -8.16 1.29
N ARG A 137 3.32 -6.88 1.66
CA ARG A 137 2.59 -6.33 2.81
C ARG A 137 1.08 -6.36 2.59
N VAL A 138 0.60 -6.11 1.36
CA VAL A 138 -0.82 -6.19 1.02
C VAL A 138 -1.33 -7.63 1.12
N ILE A 139 -0.56 -8.61 0.63
CA ILE A 139 -0.89 -10.04 0.77
C ILE A 139 -1.01 -10.42 2.24
N GLN A 140 0.00 -10.08 3.05
CA GLN A 140 0.01 -10.36 4.49
C GLN A 140 -1.18 -9.72 5.22
N LEU A 141 -1.51 -8.47 4.87
CA LEU A 141 -2.67 -7.78 5.43
C LEU A 141 -3.97 -8.51 5.08
N GLY A 142 -4.13 -8.94 3.83
CA GLY A 142 -5.30 -9.69 3.38
C GLY A 142 -5.45 -11.03 4.11
N VAL A 143 -4.35 -11.75 4.32
CA VAL A 143 -4.31 -13.00 5.11
C VAL A 143 -4.81 -12.75 6.53
N ILE A 144 -4.29 -11.74 7.22
CA ILE A 144 -4.71 -11.42 8.58
C ILE A 144 -6.17 -11.01 8.67
N ILE A 145 -6.64 -10.16 7.75
CA ILE A 145 -8.05 -9.76 7.71
C ILE A 145 -8.94 -11.00 7.56
N GLY A 146 -8.56 -11.93 6.67
CA GLY A 146 -9.27 -13.19 6.49
C GLY A 146 -9.31 -14.04 7.77
N ILE A 147 -8.20 -14.17 8.49
CA ILE A 147 -8.12 -14.88 9.78
C ILE A 147 -9.02 -14.21 10.83
N VAL A 148 -8.95 -12.89 10.98
CA VAL A 148 -9.76 -12.15 11.96
C VAL A 148 -11.26 -12.29 11.65
N ILE A 149 -11.65 -12.25 10.38
CA ILE A 149 -13.05 -12.48 9.97
C ILE A 149 -13.48 -13.92 10.31
N LEU A 150 -12.61 -14.90 10.06
CA LEU A 150 -12.87 -16.30 10.39
C LEU A 150 -13.11 -16.45 11.90
N GLU A 151 -12.19 -15.94 12.71
CA GLU A 151 -12.29 -15.96 14.18
C GLU A 151 -13.53 -15.23 14.69
N TYR A 152 -13.86 -14.07 14.10
CA TYR A 152 -15.08 -13.36 14.44
C TYR A 152 -16.35 -14.19 14.16
N LYS A 153 -16.39 -14.94 13.04
CA LYS A 153 -17.51 -15.85 12.76
C LYS A 153 -17.61 -16.96 13.81
N TRP A 154 -16.48 -17.52 14.23
CA TRP A 154 -16.44 -18.52 15.31
C TRP A 154 -16.88 -17.95 16.66
N PHE A 155 -16.40 -16.76 17.01
CA PHE A 155 -16.83 -16.02 18.21
C PHE A 155 -18.36 -15.78 18.20
N LYS A 156 -18.90 -15.35 17.05
CA LYS A 156 -20.34 -15.11 16.88
C LYS A 156 -21.16 -16.39 17.02
N LEU A 157 -20.62 -17.54 16.62
CA LEU A 157 -21.26 -18.85 16.80
C LEU A 157 -21.28 -19.27 18.28
N ALA A 158 -20.19 -18.99 19.01
CA ALA A 158 -20.06 -19.28 20.43
C ALA A 158 -20.94 -18.38 21.32
N ASN A 159 -21.33 -17.20 20.83
CA ASN A 159 -22.12 -16.20 21.54
C ASN A 159 -23.49 -15.95 20.90
N PRO A 160 -24.46 -16.89 21.01
CA PRO A 160 -25.78 -16.75 20.38
C PRO A 160 -26.66 -15.66 20.99
N ILE A 161 -26.35 -15.17 22.20
CA ILE A 161 -27.19 -14.21 22.94
C ILE A 161 -27.26 -12.86 22.21
N GLU A 162 -26.20 -12.45 21.50
CA GLU A 162 -26.21 -11.24 20.67
C GLU A 162 -26.98 -11.40 19.35
N GLN A 163 -27.21 -12.63 18.87
CA GLN A 163 -27.89 -12.85 17.59
C GLN A 163 -29.42 -12.63 17.69
N LYS A 164 -30.02 -12.85 18.86
CA LYS A 164 -31.47 -12.64 19.06
C LYS A 164 -31.88 -11.16 18.94
N PHE A 165 -30.98 -10.21 19.20
CA PHE A 165 -31.29 -8.77 19.12
C PHE A 165 -31.30 -8.22 17.69
N HIS A 166 -30.68 -8.91 16.72
CA HIS A 166 -30.61 -8.44 15.34
C HIS A 166 -31.66 -9.08 14.40
N SER A 167 -32.28 -10.20 14.82
CA SER A 167 -33.31 -10.90 14.04
C SER A 167 -34.73 -10.36 14.25
N THR A 168 -34.97 -9.49 15.24
CA THR A 168 -36.30 -8.92 15.52
C THR A 168 -36.60 -7.62 14.76
N LYS A 169 -35.70 -7.16 13.87
CA LYS A 169 -35.91 -5.96 13.03
C LYS A 169 -36.25 -6.25 11.56
N LYS A 170 -36.62 -7.48 11.23
CA LYS A 170 -37.18 -7.83 9.92
C LYS A 170 -38.52 -8.54 10.11
N CYS A 171 -39.52 -7.79 10.56
CA CYS A 171 -40.91 -7.99 10.15
C CYS A 171 -41.25 -6.87 9.18
#